data_AF-A0AA37PBN9-F1
#
_entry.id   AF-A0AA37PBN9-F1
#
_cell.length_a   1.000
_cell.length_b   1.000
_cell.length_c   1.000
_cell.angle_alpha   90.00
_cell.angle_beta   90.00
_cell.angle_gamma   90.00
#
_symmetry.space_group_name_H-M   'P 1'
#
loop_
_entity.id
_entity.type
_entity.pdbx_description
1 polymer ?
#
loop_
_entity_poly.entity_id
_entity_poly.type
_entity_poly.pdbx_seq_one_letter_code
_entity_poly.pdbx_strand_id
1 'polypeptide(L)'
;MYSVAKTIGLPATFVELRHQATHETLPSLAKLRSAARKALVWIWEYYWQHLGPDEEDVEVGVSQKKAGVATAAAGRAVVVAFLEERDEARRAEMKTWIDGLDESRLLATLEKIAEAPPNNAVMLAALRLSKEILQKGHGAQGTEQEDGRDLDKIKKRISQAEDALMAETQDVVETYANDVEAEEPKESSSTGWAKFEGTWKPRPIGIA
;
A
#
# COMPACT_ATOMS: atom_id res chain seq x y z
N MET A 1 27.84 22.19 6.12
CA MET A 1 26.67 21.28 5.93
C MET A 1 25.74 21.75 4.79
N TYR A 2 25.39 23.03 4.71
CA TYR A 2 24.48 23.54 3.66
C TYR A 2 25.01 23.40 2.22
N SER A 3 26.32 23.42 2.00
CA SER A 3 26.94 23.22 0.68
C SER A 3 26.64 21.84 0.11
N VAL A 4 26.80 20.78 0.91
CA VAL A 4 26.49 19.38 0.52
C VAL A 4 24.99 19.18 0.35
N ALA A 5 24.16 19.81 1.19
CA ALA A 5 22.71 19.75 1.03
C ALA A 5 22.25 20.35 -0.30
N LYS A 6 22.89 21.45 -0.73
CA LYS A 6 22.59 22.10 -2.01
C LYS A 6 22.97 21.21 -3.20
N THR A 7 24.07 20.45 -3.12
CA THR A 7 24.49 19.57 -4.22
C THR A 7 23.57 18.39 -4.42
N ILE A 8 22.95 17.86 -3.35
CA ILE A 8 22.00 16.74 -3.42
C ILE A 8 20.53 17.19 -3.57
N GLY A 9 20.28 18.50 -3.68
CA GLY A 9 18.91 19.04 -3.77
C GLY A 9 18.09 18.88 -2.48
N LEU A 10 18.72 18.68 -1.32
CA LEU A 10 18.01 18.58 -0.05
C LEU A 10 17.54 19.97 0.40
N PRO A 11 16.25 20.17 0.71
CA PRO A 11 15.75 21.44 1.21
C PRO A 11 16.52 21.93 2.43
N ALA A 12 17.02 23.17 2.38
CA ALA A 12 17.80 23.77 3.46
C ALA A 12 17.04 23.81 4.80
N THR A 13 15.71 23.78 4.76
CA THR A 13 14.84 23.69 5.93
C THR A 13 15.08 22.44 6.78
N PHE A 14 15.49 21.32 6.18
CA PHE A 14 15.80 20.10 6.93
C PHE A 14 17.17 20.17 7.61
N VAL A 15 18.15 20.81 6.97
CA VAL A 15 19.46 21.06 7.56
C VAL A 15 19.33 22.01 8.75
N GLU A 16 18.53 23.06 8.59
CA GLU A 16 18.19 24.00 9.66
C GLU A 16 17.50 23.30 10.82
N LEU A 17 16.44 22.53 10.53
CA LEU A 17 15.69 21.80 11.55
C LEU A 17 16.58 20.82 12.33
N ARG A 18 17.53 20.16 11.65
CA ARG A 18 18.53 19.30 12.29
C ARG A 18 19.41 20.10 13.25
N HIS A 19 19.94 21.24 12.81
CA HIS A 19 20.80 22.08 13.62
C HIS A 19 20.07 22.56 14.89
N GLN A 20 18.84 23.03 14.72
CA GLN A 20 17.99 23.46 15.84
C GLN A 20 17.70 22.32 16.83
N ALA A 21 17.36 21.14 16.31
CA ALA A 21 17.01 20.00 17.15
C ALA A 21 18.19 19.47 18.01
N THR A 22 19.44 19.67 17.56
CA THR A 22 20.62 19.15 18.27
C THR A 22 21.35 20.20 19.11
N HIS A 23 21.33 21.47 18.71
CA HIS A 23 22.14 22.52 19.36
C HIS A 23 21.33 23.66 19.99
N GLU A 24 20.06 23.81 19.62
CA GLU A 24 19.19 24.86 20.15
C GLU A 24 18.05 24.28 21.01
N THR A 25 16.91 24.96 21.04
CA THR A 25 15.72 24.52 21.75
C THR A 25 14.95 23.48 20.92
N LEU A 26 14.38 22.50 21.62
CA LEU A 26 13.64 21.43 20.99
C LEU A 26 12.47 22.00 20.15
N PRO A 27 12.38 21.69 18.85
CA PRO A 27 11.30 22.19 18.01
C PRO A 27 9.93 21.73 18.49
N SER A 28 8.92 22.59 18.31
CA SER A 28 7.54 22.24 18.66
C SER A 28 7.03 21.04 17.85
N LEU A 29 6.15 20.27 18.47
CA LEU A 29 5.57 19.07 17.87
C LEU A 29 4.79 19.36 16.57
N ALA A 30 4.17 20.54 16.44
CA ALA A 30 3.53 20.96 15.19
C ALA A 30 4.55 21.15 14.05
N LYS A 31 5.71 21.75 14.36
CA LYS A 31 6.81 21.95 13.39
C LYS A 31 7.38 20.59 12.96
N LEU A 32 7.59 19.67 13.91
CA LEU A 32 8.08 18.31 13.63
C LEU A 32 7.09 17.51 12.77
N ARG A 33 5.79 17.55 13.06
CA ARG A 33 4.77 16.85 12.24
C ARG A 33 4.74 17.37 10.80
N SER A 34 4.82 18.68 10.61
CA SER A 34 4.86 19.29 9.27
C SER A 34 6.14 18.90 8.53
N ALA A 35 7.29 18.98 9.21
CA ALA A 35 8.58 18.59 8.63
C ALA A 35 8.65 17.11 8.27
N ALA A 36 8.16 16.22 9.13
CA ALA A 36 8.13 14.78 8.88
C ALA A 36 7.30 14.42 7.64
N ARG A 37 6.11 15.03 7.48
CA ARG A 37 5.29 14.84 6.28
C ARG A 37 6.01 15.27 5.01
N LYS A 38 6.68 16.43 5.03
CA LYS A 38 7.49 16.91 3.90
C LYS A 38 8.68 16.00 3.61
N ALA A 39 9.31 15.46 4.65
CA ALA A 39 10.44 14.54 4.52
C ALA A 39 10.02 13.20 3.89
N LEU A 40 8.87 12.65 4.27
CA LEU A 40 8.34 11.42 3.66
C LEU A 40 8.07 11.60 2.17
N VAL A 41 7.47 12.72 1.76
CA VAL A 41 7.27 13.07 0.35
C VAL A 41 8.60 13.18 -0.38
N TRP A 42 9.57 13.88 0.21
CA TRP A 42 10.90 14.03 -0.40
C TRP A 42 11.62 12.69 -0.57
N ILE A 43 11.57 11.80 0.43
CA ILE A 43 12.19 10.46 0.35
C ILE A 43 11.51 9.60 -0.73
N TRP A 44 10.19 9.70 -0.85
CA TRP A 44 9.44 9.02 -1.92
C TRP A 44 9.89 9.48 -3.31
N GLU A 45 9.88 10.80 -3.54
CA GLU A 45 10.28 11.41 -4.81
C GLU A 45 11.77 11.19 -5.12
N TYR A 46 12.63 11.14 -4.12
CA TYR A 46 14.07 11.00 -4.33
C TYR A 46 14.48 9.55 -4.59
N TYR A 47 13.90 8.58 -3.88
CA TYR A 47 14.35 7.20 -3.90
C TYR A 47 13.24 6.25 -4.38
N TRP A 48 12.17 6.10 -3.60
CA TRP A 48 11.22 4.99 -3.76
C TRP A 48 10.48 4.97 -5.09
N GLN A 49 10.18 6.13 -5.68
CA GLN A 49 9.50 6.18 -6.97
C GLN A 49 10.33 5.55 -8.11
N HIS A 50 11.65 5.44 -7.96
CA HIS A 50 12.56 4.90 -8.97
C HIS A 50 12.83 3.40 -8.81
N LEU A 51 12.21 2.71 -7.84
CA LEU A 51 12.34 1.25 -7.66
C LEU A 51 11.22 0.44 -8.35
N GLY A 52 10.27 1.12 -9.02
CA GLY A 52 9.26 0.44 -9.82
C GLY A 52 9.90 -0.23 -11.04
N PRO A 53 9.22 -1.24 -11.65
CA PRO A 53 9.75 -1.86 -12.85
C PRO A 53 9.98 -0.78 -13.91
N ASP A 54 11.21 -0.69 -14.39
CA ASP A 54 11.55 0.00 -15.62
C ASP A 54 10.75 -0.68 -16.73
N GLU A 55 9.60 -0.12 -17.10
CA GLU A 55 9.13 -0.27 -18.47
C GLU A 55 10.23 0.38 -19.33
N GLU A 56 11.12 -0.47 -19.83
CA GLU A 56 12.31 -0.14 -20.60
C GLU A 56 12.06 1.03 -21.56
N ASP A 57 12.85 2.09 -21.37
CA ASP A 57 13.36 3.02 -22.37
C ASP A 57 12.44 3.37 -23.55
N VAL A 58 11.57 4.36 -23.33
CA VAL A 58 11.35 5.38 -24.37
C VAL A 58 12.12 6.62 -23.95
N GLU A 59 13.31 6.80 -24.52
CA GLU A 59 14.05 8.05 -24.53
C GLU A 59 13.13 9.21 -24.97
N VAL A 60 12.65 10.01 -24.02
CA VAL A 60 12.25 11.37 -24.31
C VAL A 60 12.81 12.26 -23.21
N GLY A 61 13.80 13.06 -23.62
CA GLY A 61 14.45 14.04 -22.78
C GLY A 61 13.45 14.94 -22.06
N VAL A 62 13.83 15.29 -20.83
CA VAL A 62 13.37 16.45 -20.07
C VAL A 62 11.91 16.82 -20.33
N SER A 63 10.98 16.10 -19.69
CA SER A 63 9.69 16.72 -19.42
C SER A 63 9.11 16.17 -18.12
N GLN A 64 8.80 17.12 -17.23
CA GLN A 64 8.18 16.95 -15.94
C GLN A 64 6.98 15.99 -15.98
N LYS A 65 7.18 14.68 -15.79
CA LYS A 65 6.10 13.80 -15.32
C LYS A 65 5.91 14.05 -13.84
N LYS A 66 5.17 15.10 -13.51
CA LYS A 66 4.61 15.40 -12.18
C LYS A 66 3.55 14.36 -11.76
N ALA A 67 3.79 13.06 -11.93
CA ALA A 67 2.94 12.02 -11.33
C ALA A 67 3.37 11.76 -9.89
N GLY A 68 3.57 12.84 -9.15
CA GLY A 68 3.89 12.80 -7.73
C GLY A 68 2.58 12.74 -6.96
N VAL A 69 2.36 11.63 -6.25
CA VAL A 69 1.32 11.40 -5.24
C VAL A 69 0.86 12.72 -4.63
N ALA A 70 -0.31 13.19 -5.09
CA ALA A 70 -0.84 14.47 -4.67
C ALA A 70 -1.08 14.42 -3.16
N THR A 71 -0.22 15.09 -2.37
CA THR A 71 -0.45 15.31 -0.94
C THR A 71 -1.91 15.76 -0.75
N ALA A 72 -2.58 15.41 0.35
CA ALA A 72 -4.02 15.69 0.51
C ALA A 72 -4.41 17.16 0.21
N ALA A 73 -3.50 18.12 0.39
CA ALA A 73 -3.68 19.52 0.00
C ALA A 73 -3.51 19.78 -1.51
N ALA A 74 -2.49 19.19 -2.15
CA ALA A 74 -2.32 19.24 -3.61
C ALA A 74 -3.45 18.49 -4.34
N GLY A 75 -3.86 17.33 -3.81
CA GLY A 75 -4.98 16.55 -4.32
C GLY A 75 -6.28 17.33 -4.20
N ARG A 76 -6.53 18.03 -3.08
CA ARG A 76 -7.69 18.91 -2.95
C ARG A 76 -7.69 20.04 -3.98
N ALA A 77 -6.56 20.71 -4.20
CA ALA A 77 -6.46 21.78 -5.19
C ALA A 77 -6.70 21.28 -6.63
N VAL A 78 -6.16 20.11 -6.97
CA VAL A 78 -6.35 19.47 -8.28
C VAL A 78 -7.80 19.02 -8.46
N VAL A 79 -8.42 18.45 -7.43
CA VAL A 79 -9.84 18.05 -7.46
C VAL A 79 -10.75 19.27 -7.55
N VAL A 80 -10.46 20.37 -6.84
CA VAL A 80 -11.23 21.62 -6.99
C VAL A 80 -11.08 22.19 -8.41
N ALA A 81 -9.88 22.22 -8.97
CA ALA A 81 -9.66 22.66 -10.34
C ALA A 81 -10.43 21.78 -11.35
N PHE A 82 -10.48 20.46 -11.13
CA PHE A 82 -11.27 19.54 -11.94
C PHE A 82 -12.79 19.80 -11.85
N LEU A 83 -13.28 20.14 -10.65
CA LEU A 83 -14.70 20.42 -10.43
C LEU A 83 -15.12 21.79 -10.97
N GLU A 84 -14.18 22.73 -11.10
CA GLU A 84 -14.40 24.06 -11.68
C GLU A 84 -14.24 24.09 -13.21
N GLU A 85 -13.50 23.14 -13.79
CA GLU A 85 -13.22 23.07 -15.23
C GLU A 85 -14.50 22.78 -16.04
N ARG A 86 -14.81 23.66 -16.99
CA ARG A 86 -16.02 23.61 -17.83
C ARG A 86 -15.77 23.01 -19.20
N ASP A 87 -14.51 22.84 -19.58
CA ASP A 87 -14.10 22.24 -20.84
C ASP A 87 -14.09 20.70 -20.74
N GLU A 88 -14.89 20.03 -21.57
CA GLU A 88 -15.03 18.58 -21.58
C GLU A 88 -13.73 17.85 -21.96
N ALA A 89 -12.89 18.44 -22.82
CA ALA A 89 -11.62 17.84 -23.23
C ALA A 89 -10.60 17.85 -22.08
N ARG A 90 -10.46 18.99 -21.41
CA ARG A 90 -9.60 19.12 -20.22
C ARG A 90 -10.10 18.29 -19.05
N ARG A 91 -11.42 18.18 -18.91
CA ARG A 91 -12.03 17.30 -17.91
C ARG A 91 -11.73 15.82 -18.20
N ALA A 92 -11.72 15.38 -19.46
CA ALA A 92 -11.34 14.01 -19.79
C ALA A 92 -9.87 13.71 -19.44
N GLU A 93 -8.96 14.62 -19.77
CA GLU A 93 -7.54 14.51 -19.39
C GLU A 93 -7.37 14.48 -17.87
N MET A 94 -8.01 15.39 -17.14
CA MET A 94 -7.96 15.41 -15.68
C MET A 94 -8.66 14.20 -15.04
N LYS A 95 -9.69 13.63 -15.68
CA LYS A 95 -10.38 12.40 -15.23
C LYS A 95 -9.46 11.18 -15.30
N THR A 96 -8.67 11.03 -16.37
CA THR A 96 -7.67 9.94 -16.45
C THR A 96 -6.63 10.00 -15.35
N TRP A 97 -6.28 11.21 -14.91
CA TRP A 97 -5.42 11.42 -13.76
C TRP A 97 -6.10 11.05 -12.44
N ILE A 98 -7.36 11.44 -12.28
CA ILE A 98 -8.17 11.17 -11.08
C ILE A 98 -8.45 9.68 -10.92
N ASP A 99 -8.68 8.94 -12.01
CA ASP A 99 -8.88 7.49 -11.99
C ASP A 99 -7.61 6.72 -11.52
N GLY A 100 -6.42 7.34 -11.61
CA GLY A 100 -5.17 6.80 -11.06
C GLY A 100 -4.94 7.10 -9.56
N LEU A 101 -5.81 7.88 -8.91
CA LEU A 101 -5.74 8.12 -7.47
C LEU A 101 -6.57 7.08 -6.70
N ASP A 102 -6.08 6.70 -5.51
CA ASP A 102 -6.80 5.79 -4.59
C ASP A 102 -8.23 6.29 -4.32
N GLU A 103 -9.23 5.46 -4.63
CA GLU A 103 -10.66 5.82 -4.52
C GLU A 103 -11.05 6.29 -3.11
N SER A 104 -10.57 5.60 -2.07
CA SER A 104 -10.83 5.95 -0.65
C SER A 104 -10.28 7.33 -0.29
N ARG A 105 -9.14 7.72 -0.89
CA ARG A 105 -8.50 9.02 -0.64
C ARG A 105 -9.20 10.12 -1.41
N LEU A 106 -9.64 9.84 -2.63
CA LEU A 106 -10.44 10.75 -3.46
C LEU A 106 -11.78 11.07 -2.78
N LEU A 107 -12.50 10.05 -2.31
CA LEU A 107 -13.75 10.21 -1.56
C LEU A 107 -13.57 11.08 -0.30
N ALA A 108 -12.53 10.82 0.49
CA ALA A 108 -12.22 11.62 1.68
C ALA A 108 -11.87 13.08 1.34
N THR A 109 -11.31 13.36 0.15
CA THR A 109 -11.07 14.74 -0.29
C THR A 109 -12.33 15.42 -0.80
N LEU A 110 -13.22 14.70 -1.50
CA LEU A 110 -14.49 15.22 -2.00
C LEU A 110 -15.45 15.56 -0.86
N GLU A 111 -15.53 14.72 0.17
CA GLU A 111 -16.31 14.98 1.39
C GLU A 111 -15.85 16.28 2.07
N LYS A 112 -14.53 16.44 2.26
CA LYS A 112 -13.96 17.68 2.80
C LYS A 112 -14.22 18.90 1.93
N ILE A 113 -14.32 18.75 0.60
CA ILE A 113 -14.67 19.86 -0.30
C ILE A 113 -16.16 20.20 -0.17
N ALA A 114 -17.02 19.20 0.02
CA ALA A 114 -18.46 19.41 0.23
C ALA A 114 -18.78 20.07 1.59
N GLU A 115 -18.00 19.79 2.65
CA GLU A 115 -18.14 20.44 3.97
C GLU A 115 -17.75 21.93 3.97
N ALA A 116 -16.77 22.30 3.14
CA ALA A 116 -16.27 23.68 3.03
C ALA A 116 -16.12 24.08 1.55
N PRO A 117 -17.24 24.31 0.84
CA PRO A 117 -17.21 24.52 -0.59
C PRO A 117 -16.77 25.95 -0.92
N PRO A 118 -15.89 26.13 -1.93
CA PRO A 118 -15.60 27.46 -2.46
C PRO A 118 -16.78 28.04 -3.27
N ASN A 119 -17.63 27.18 -3.85
CA ASN A 119 -18.78 27.56 -4.66
C ASN A 119 -19.86 26.46 -4.63
N ASN A 120 -21.15 26.83 -4.67
CA ASN A 120 -22.28 25.89 -4.73
C ASN A 120 -22.21 24.95 -5.96
N ALA A 121 -21.68 25.43 -7.09
CA ALA A 121 -21.47 24.60 -8.27
C ALA A 121 -20.44 23.48 -8.01
N VAL A 122 -19.36 23.81 -7.29
CA VAL A 122 -18.29 22.86 -6.91
C VAL A 122 -18.81 21.87 -5.87
N MET A 123 -19.66 22.29 -4.94
CA MET A 123 -20.33 21.41 -3.98
C MET A 123 -21.19 20.35 -4.70
N LEU A 124 -22.05 20.78 -5.62
CA LEU A 124 -22.91 19.86 -6.38
C LEU A 124 -22.09 18.94 -7.30
N ALA A 125 -21.01 19.45 -7.89
CA ALA A 125 -20.11 18.64 -8.70
C ALA A 125 -19.35 17.59 -7.84
N ALA A 126 -18.89 17.97 -6.64
CA ALA A 126 -18.23 17.05 -5.71
C ALA A 126 -19.17 15.92 -5.26
N LEU A 127 -20.42 16.26 -4.91
CA LEU A 127 -21.44 15.28 -4.50
C LEU A 127 -21.88 14.36 -5.66
N ARG A 128 -21.93 14.86 -6.89
CA ARG A 128 -22.21 14.03 -8.08
C ARG A 128 -21.08 13.03 -8.33
N LEU A 129 -19.84 13.49 -8.26
CA LEU A 129 -18.66 12.64 -8.45
C LEU A 129 -18.51 11.61 -7.33
N SER A 130 -18.75 11.99 -6.07
CA SER A 130 -18.73 11.04 -4.96
C SER A 130 -19.80 9.96 -5.11
N LYS A 131 -21.01 10.33 -5.55
CA LYS A 131 -22.08 9.38 -5.88
C LYS A 131 -21.71 8.47 -7.05
N GLU A 132 -21.10 8.99 -8.12
CA GLU A 132 -20.66 8.20 -9.28
C GLU A 132 -19.59 7.16 -8.87
N ILE A 133 -18.62 7.55 -8.05
CA ILE A 133 -17.58 6.63 -7.53
C ILE A 133 -18.22 5.54 -6.66
N LEU A 134 -19.09 5.92 -5.73
CA LEU A 134 -19.81 4.95 -4.89
C LEU A 134 -20.70 4.01 -5.72
N GLN A 135 -21.35 4.53 -6.76
CA GLN A 135 -22.18 3.72 -7.66
C GLN A 135 -21.36 2.85 -8.61
N LYS A 136 -20.16 3.27 -9.02
CA LYS A 136 -19.23 2.46 -9.81
C LYS A 136 -18.68 1.30 -8.96
N GLY A 137 -18.42 1.53 -7.68
CA GLY A 137 -18.11 0.49 -6.70
C GLY A 137 -19.29 -0.47 -6.44
N HIS A 138 -20.52 0.03 -6.44
CA HIS A 138 -21.74 -0.81 -6.33
C HIS A 138 -22.17 -1.45 -7.67
N GLY A 139 -21.72 -0.93 -8.81
CA GLY A 139 -22.04 -1.44 -10.15
C GLY A 139 -21.30 -2.73 -10.51
N ALA A 140 -20.31 -3.12 -9.71
CA ALA A 140 -19.74 -4.47 -9.71
C ALA A 140 -20.58 -5.48 -8.91
N GLN A 141 -21.60 -5.02 -8.19
CA GLN A 141 -22.60 -5.85 -7.49
C GLN A 141 -23.91 -5.81 -8.27
N GLY A 142 -23.86 -6.32 -9.49
CA GLY A 142 -24.97 -6.33 -10.44
C GLY A 142 -25.07 -7.66 -11.21
N THR A 143 -24.82 -8.79 -10.55
CA THR A 143 -25.15 -10.14 -11.02
C THR A 143 -25.49 -11.03 -9.81
N GLU A 144 -26.72 -10.92 -9.30
CA GLU A 144 -27.28 -11.71 -8.20
C GLU A 144 -27.49 -13.22 -8.54
N GLN A 145 -26.65 -13.81 -9.40
CA GLN A 145 -26.76 -15.23 -9.80
C GLN A 145 -25.41 -15.98 -9.83
N GLU A 146 -24.30 -15.33 -9.46
CA GLU A 146 -22.98 -15.96 -9.36
C GLU A 146 -22.47 -16.16 -7.92
N ASP A 147 -22.87 -15.30 -6.98
CA ASP A 147 -22.36 -15.31 -5.60
C ASP A 147 -22.78 -16.57 -4.80
N GLY A 148 -23.96 -17.15 -5.09
CA GLY A 148 -24.39 -18.41 -4.47
C GLY A 148 -23.51 -19.61 -4.85
N ARG A 149 -23.03 -19.66 -6.10
CA ARG A 149 -22.18 -20.76 -6.59
C ARG A 149 -20.78 -20.72 -5.97
N ASP A 150 -20.27 -19.54 -5.67
CA ASP A 150 -18.96 -19.39 -5.04
C ASP A 150 -19.02 -19.57 -3.52
N LEU A 151 -20.11 -19.15 -2.84
CA LEU A 151 -20.34 -19.49 -1.44
C LEU A 151 -20.50 -21.01 -1.23
N ASP A 152 -21.22 -21.71 -2.12
CA ASP A 152 -21.36 -23.16 -2.05
C ASP A 152 -20.03 -23.88 -2.30
N LYS A 153 -19.19 -23.37 -3.22
CA LYS A 153 -17.82 -23.87 -3.41
C LYS A 153 -16.97 -23.64 -2.17
N ILE A 154 -17.01 -22.45 -1.58
CA ILE A 154 -16.24 -22.12 -0.38
C ILE A 154 -16.68 -23.02 0.78
N LYS A 155 -17.99 -23.20 0.98
CA LYS A 155 -18.54 -24.09 2.02
C LYS A 155 -18.14 -25.56 1.81
N LYS A 156 -18.14 -26.03 0.55
CA LYS A 156 -17.66 -27.37 0.21
C LYS A 156 -16.16 -27.55 0.43
N ARG A 157 -15.35 -26.51 0.20
CA ARG A 157 -13.91 -26.56 0.49
C ARG A 157 -13.63 -26.56 1.98
N ILE A 158 -14.41 -25.81 2.77
CA ILE A 158 -14.34 -25.83 4.23
C ILE A 158 -14.70 -27.21 4.76
N SER A 159 -15.80 -27.82 4.31
CA SER A 159 -16.18 -29.17 4.76
C SER A 159 -15.14 -30.23 4.35
N GLN A 160 -14.58 -30.13 3.14
CA GLN A 160 -13.49 -31.03 2.72
C GLN A 160 -12.22 -30.87 3.56
N ALA A 161 -11.91 -29.64 4.00
CA ALA A 161 -10.78 -29.39 4.89
C ALA A 161 -11.05 -29.91 6.31
N GLU A 162 -12.28 -29.77 6.80
CA GLU A 162 -12.71 -30.35 8.09
C GLU A 162 -12.63 -31.88 8.08
N ASP A 163 -13.13 -32.54 7.01
CA ASP A 163 -13.05 -33.99 6.87
C ASP A 163 -11.59 -34.48 6.78
N ALA A 164 -10.72 -33.74 6.07
CA ALA A 164 -9.29 -34.06 5.98
C ALA A 164 -8.58 -33.90 7.32
N LEU A 165 -8.87 -32.83 8.07
CA LEU A 165 -8.37 -32.63 9.43
C LEU A 165 -8.83 -33.72 10.38
N MET A 166 -10.10 -34.14 10.28
CA MET A 166 -10.63 -35.23 11.11
C MET A 166 -9.95 -36.57 10.78
N ALA A 167 -9.72 -36.87 9.51
CA ALA A 167 -8.97 -38.07 9.09
C ALA A 167 -7.52 -38.04 9.58
N GLU A 168 -6.84 -36.89 9.47
CA GLU A 168 -5.47 -36.72 9.95
C GLU A 168 -5.39 -36.82 11.48
N THR A 169 -6.36 -36.28 12.22
CA THR A 169 -6.43 -36.47 13.69
C THR A 169 -6.70 -37.92 14.09
N GLN A 170 -7.41 -38.69 13.27
CA GLN A 170 -7.68 -40.09 13.54
C GLN A 170 -6.47 -40.99 13.24
N ASP A 171 -5.72 -40.69 12.18
CA ASP A 171 -4.43 -41.33 11.85
C ASP A 171 -3.41 -41.05 12.97
N VAL A 172 -3.40 -39.82 13.46
CA VAL A 172 -2.59 -39.36 14.58
C VAL A 172 -2.93 -40.11 15.88
N VAL A 173 -4.22 -40.32 16.19
CA VAL A 173 -4.67 -41.12 17.35
C VAL A 173 -4.34 -42.61 17.20
N GLU A 174 -4.39 -43.18 15.99
CA GLU A 174 -3.95 -44.57 15.73
C GLU A 174 -2.43 -44.75 15.86
N THR A 175 -1.62 -43.77 15.42
CA THR A 175 -0.16 -43.80 15.63
C THR A 175 0.22 -43.71 17.11
N TYR A 176 -0.46 -42.89 17.92
CA TYR A 176 -0.17 -42.78 19.35
C TYR A 176 -0.60 -43.99 20.18
N ALA A 177 -1.50 -44.85 19.67
CA ALA A 177 -1.87 -46.10 20.33
C ALA A 177 -0.84 -47.22 20.12
N ASN A 178 -0.06 -47.18 19.02
CA ASN A 178 0.93 -48.21 18.69
C ASN A 178 2.35 -47.92 19.21
N ASP A 179 2.67 -46.67 19.57
CA ASP A 179 4.02 -46.27 19.99
C ASP A 179 4.31 -46.43 21.50
N VAL A 180 3.41 -47.04 22.29
CA VAL A 180 3.59 -47.19 23.75
C VAL A 180 4.58 -48.32 24.13
N GLU A 181 5.09 -49.12 23.19
CA GLU A 181 5.98 -50.27 23.51
C GLU A 181 7.44 -50.18 23.04
N ALA A 182 7.96 -49.04 22.57
CA ALA A 182 9.35 -48.96 22.10
C ALA A 182 10.23 -47.98 22.90
N GLU A 183 10.98 -48.56 23.85
CA GLU A 183 12.33 -48.21 24.31
C GLU A 183 12.75 -46.72 24.36
N GLU A 184 12.93 -46.20 25.58
CA GLU A 184 13.56 -44.89 25.83
C GLU A 184 14.97 -44.82 25.21
N PRO A 185 15.25 -43.90 24.25
CA PRO A 185 16.60 -43.63 23.84
C PRO A 185 17.26 -42.73 24.88
N LYS A 186 18.28 -43.28 25.54
CA LYS A 186 19.21 -42.57 26.42
C LYS A 186 19.61 -41.23 25.80
N GLU A 187 19.39 -40.16 26.55
CA GLU A 187 19.92 -38.83 26.29
C GLU A 187 21.43 -38.90 26.07
N SER A 188 21.84 -38.89 24.80
CA SER A 188 23.21 -38.55 24.46
C SER A 188 23.24 -37.07 24.14
N SER A 189 23.86 -36.34 25.04
CA SER A 189 24.21 -34.93 24.91
C SER A 189 24.92 -34.66 23.58
N SER A 190 24.22 -34.12 22.59
CA SER A 190 24.88 -33.43 21.47
C SER A 190 23.94 -32.41 20.82
N THR A 191 24.15 -31.16 21.24
CA THR A 191 24.21 -29.92 20.44
C THR A 191 23.24 -29.81 19.25
N GLY A 192 22.33 -28.82 19.29
CA GLY A 192 21.32 -28.50 18.25
C GLY A 192 21.84 -28.05 16.88
N TRP A 193 23.00 -28.52 16.47
CA TRP A 193 23.60 -28.38 15.15
C TRP A 193 23.85 -29.76 14.58
N ALA A 194 23.13 -30.11 13.51
CA ALA A 194 23.36 -31.34 12.78
C ALA A 194 23.99 -31.03 11.42
N LYS A 195 25.01 -31.81 11.04
CA LYS A 195 25.50 -31.82 9.66
C LYS A 195 24.40 -32.45 8.80
N PHE A 196 24.11 -31.87 7.63
CA PHE A 196 23.14 -32.46 6.71
C PHE A 196 23.62 -33.85 6.25
N GLU A 197 22.81 -34.87 6.50
CA GLU A 197 23.07 -36.24 6.07
C GLU A 197 22.16 -36.58 4.88
N GLY A 198 22.75 -36.81 3.70
CA GLY A 198 22.01 -37.13 2.48
C GLY A 198 22.67 -36.57 1.20
N THR A 199 22.03 -36.80 0.05
CA THR A 199 22.48 -36.26 -1.24
C THR A 199 22.15 -34.76 -1.30
N TRP A 200 23.14 -33.91 -1.00
CA TRP A 200 23.00 -32.45 -1.08
C TRP A 200 22.75 -31.99 -2.52
N LYS A 201 21.65 -31.26 -2.76
CA LYS A 201 21.38 -30.56 -4.02
C LYS A 201 21.75 -29.09 -3.85
N PRO A 202 22.66 -28.53 -4.67
CA PRO A 202 23.03 -27.12 -4.56
C PRO A 202 21.81 -26.25 -4.91
N ARG A 203 21.27 -25.58 -3.90
CA ARG A 203 20.24 -24.55 -4.04
C ARG A 203 20.85 -23.18 -3.81
N PRO A 204 20.35 -22.12 -4.44
CA PRO A 204 20.76 -20.76 -4.08
C PRO A 204 20.40 -20.50 -2.62
N ILE A 205 21.24 -19.72 -1.95
CA ILE A 205 21.07 -19.37 -0.54
C ILE A 205 19.72 -18.67 -0.38
N GLY A 206 18.91 -19.14 0.57
CA GLY A 206 17.58 -18.59 0.85
C GLY A 206 16.40 -19.36 0.22
N ILE A 207 16.65 -20.42 -0.56
CA ILE A 207 15.61 -21.31 -1.07
C ILE A 207 15.72 -22.66 -0.34
N ALA A 208 14.67 -23.01 0.43
CA ALA A 208 14.54 -24.31 1.12
C ALA A 208 14.03 -25.40 0.17
#